data_AF-A0A7G9LDX6-F1
#
_entry.id   AF-A0A7G9LDX6-F1
#
_cell.length_a   1.000
_cell.length_b   1.000
_cell.length_c   1.000
_cell.angle_alpha   90.00
_cell.angle_beta   90.00
_cell.angle_gamma   90.00
#
_symmetry.space_group_name_H-M   'P 1'
#
loop_
_entity.id
_entity.type
_entity.pdbx_description
1 polymer ?
#
loop_
_entity_poly.entity_id
_entity_poly.type
_entity_poly.pdbx_seq_one_letter_code
_entity_poly.pdbx_strand_id
1 'polypeptide(L)'
;MSNSDGIIIILSYPDTVVRPAYWERLSGFWPKIGIGGKHAVQAGHAALLLLQKNKQEINYYDFGRYITSYGNGRVRSKETDPELVVSINANFKDGELLNLKEILLWIENHPEKTHGDGRLVASVHEEINFENAYHFIFDLISKKEIPYGAFLKNGSNCARFVTDTIIASSTNRKITNQLKTSNLLTPSPIGNVIKGNSNNKIYSIYNQIFKNYKNRSIVKEYKSSFLNKFDNVPNLNGTENPNLEVFNLVNGTWLGGIGSGAWFKIEEKTASKTYKVVRYSPDGKKDFEGLFEVSVSNFNHLEEYQFMHPTNCLEVFIYQNGQIYSLKKIL
;
A
#
# COMPACT_ATOMS: atom_id res chain seq x y z
N MET A 1 -3.62 -3.32 31.79
CA MET A 1 -2.28 -3.44 31.17
C MET A 1 -2.50 -3.47 29.67
N SER A 2 -1.86 -2.60 28.89
CA SER A 2 -2.01 -2.66 27.42
C SER A 2 -1.35 -3.96 26.95
N ASN A 3 -2.15 -4.89 26.41
CA ASN A 3 -1.63 -6.15 25.89
C ASN A 3 -0.69 -5.86 24.71
N SER A 4 0.50 -6.46 24.74
CA SER A 4 1.54 -6.36 23.71
C SER A 4 1.62 -7.70 22.98
N ASP A 5 0.58 -7.99 22.20
CA ASP A 5 0.34 -9.26 21.50
C ASP A 5 0.56 -9.17 19.99
N GLY A 6 0.97 -8.01 19.47
CA GLY A 6 1.28 -7.79 18.08
C GLY A 6 2.77 -7.61 17.80
N ILE A 7 3.13 -7.74 16.53
CA ILE A 7 4.42 -7.36 15.96
C ILE A 7 4.16 -6.57 14.67
N ILE A 8 4.87 -5.46 14.49
CA ILE A 8 4.98 -4.78 13.20
C ILE A 8 6.38 -5.00 12.64
N ILE A 9 6.48 -5.63 11.47
CA ILE A 9 7.71 -5.63 10.68
C ILE A 9 7.63 -4.41 9.75
N ILE A 10 8.54 -3.47 9.95
CA ILE A 10 8.57 -2.19 9.25
C ILE A 10 9.40 -2.37 7.98
N LEU A 11 8.82 -2.07 6.82
CA LEU A 11 9.46 -2.24 5.52
C LEU A 11 9.75 -0.89 4.88
N SER A 12 10.96 -0.72 4.35
CA SER A 12 11.35 0.46 3.59
C SER A 12 12.12 0.07 2.34
N TYR A 13 11.76 0.66 1.22
CA TYR A 13 12.48 0.58 -0.05
C TYR A 13 13.04 1.96 -0.36
N PRO A 14 14.19 2.37 0.22
CA PRO A 14 14.75 3.72 0.05
C PRO A 14 15.19 4.04 -1.39
N ASP A 15 15.35 3.02 -2.22
CA ASP A 15 15.81 3.18 -3.60
C ASP A 15 14.67 3.43 -4.60
N THR A 16 13.41 3.23 -4.18
CA THR A 16 12.26 3.38 -5.06
C THR A 16 12.10 4.82 -5.54
N VAL A 17 12.00 4.97 -6.86
CA VAL A 17 11.75 6.24 -7.54
C VAL A 17 10.26 6.40 -7.75
N VAL A 18 9.69 7.48 -7.23
CA VAL A 18 8.25 7.72 -7.25
C VAL A 18 7.91 8.99 -8.02
N ARG A 19 6.69 9.02 -8.54
CA ARG A 19 6.15 10.24 -9.15
C ARG A 19 5.75 11.26 -8.08
N PRO A 20 6.19 12.53 -8.16
CA PRO A 20 5.78 13.56 -7.21
C PRO A 20 4.25 13.73 -7.16
N ALA A 21 3.73 14.17 -6.02
CA ALA A 21 2.33 14.58 -5.89
C ALA A 21 2.14 15.95 -6.54
N TYR A 22 1.80 15.99 -7.84
CA TYR A 22 1.77 17.24 -8.63
C TYR A 22 0.81 18.30 -8.11
N TRP A 23 -0.19 17.91 -7.33
CA TRP A 23 -1.12 18.82 -6.66
C TRP A 23 -0.53 19.51 -5.44
N GLU A 24 0.63 19.08 -4.92
CA GLU A 24 1.33 19.78 -3.85
C GLU A 24 2.25 20.86 -4.42
N ARG A 25 2.04 22.12 -4.03
CA ARG A 25 2.87 23.25 -4.50
C ARG A 25 4.38 23.02 -4.30
N LEU A 26 4.77 22.34 -3.22
CA LEU A 26 6.17 22.03 -2.93
C LEU A 26 6.76 21.02 -3.93
N SER A 27 5.96 20.16 -4.56
CA SER A 27 6.44 19.13 -5.48
C SER A 27 7.14 19.74 -6.70
N GLY A 28 6.64 20.88 -7.20
CA GLY A 28 7.22 21.61 -8.33
C GLY A 28 8.45 22.44 -7.99
N PHE A 29 8.83 22.53 -6.71
CA PHE A 29 10.00 23.27 -6.26
C PHE A 29 11.26 22.38 -6.16
N TRP A 30 11.12 21.10 -5.75
CA TRP A 30 12.25 20.18 -5.56
C TRP A 30 13.20 20.07 -6.78
N PRO A 31 12.71 19.97 -8.03
CA PRO A 31 13.60 19.90 -9.19
C PRO A 31 14.43 21.18 -9.37
N LYS A 32 13.92 22.34 -8.95
CA LYS A 32 14.61 23.64 -9.06
C LYS A 32 15.80 23.76 -8.11
N ILE A 33 15.80 22.98 -7.04
CA ILE A 33 16.90 22.92 -6.05
C ILE A 33 17.74 21.64 -6.19
N GLY A 34 17.61 20.93 -7.32
CA GLY A 34 18.45 19.79 -7.67
C GLY A 34 18.05 18.45 -7.05
N ILE A 35 16.86 18.36 -6.45
CA ILE A 35 16.34 17.11 -5.86
C ILE A 35 15.40 16.43 -6.87
N GLY A 36 15.81 15.26 -7.35
CA GLY A 36 15.08 14.48 -8.33
C GLY A 36 14.96 15.20 -9.68
N GLY A 37 13.85 14.96 -10.38
CA GLY A 37 13.49 15.61 -11.63
C GLY A 37 12.00 15.95 -11.67
N LYS A 38 11.56 16.54 -12.79
CA LYS A 38 10.19 17.05 -12.96
C LYS A 38 9.12 15.98 -12.67
N HIS A 39 9.41 14.72 -13.02
CA HIS A 39 8.45 13.62 -12.95
C HIS A 39 8.86 12.48 -12.03
N ALA A 40 10.02 12.53 -11.40
CA ALA A 40 10.58 11.42 -10.65
C ALA A 40 11.43 11.91 -9.48
N VAL A 41 11.26 11.29 -8.31
CA VAL A 41 12.07 11.55 -7.12
C VAL A 41 12.32 10.26 -6.37
N GLN A 42 13.54 10.04 -5.92
CA GLN A 42 13.87 8.92 -5.04
C GLN A 42 13.44 9.24 -3.60
N ALA A 43 12.14 9.16 -3.33
CA ALA A 43 11.58 9.32 -1.99
C ALA A 43 11.47 7.99 -1.23
N GLY A 44 11.56 6.87 -1.95
CA GLY A 44 11.36 5.53 -1.45
C GLY A 44 9.89 5.13 -1.28
N HIS A 45 9.68 3.88 -0.91
CA HIS A 45 8.38 3.31 -0.54
C HIS A 45 8.42 2.71 0.87
N ALA A 46 7.28 2.68 1.56
CA ALA A 46 7.15 2.12 2.89
C ALA A 46 5.89 1.27 3.00
N ALA A 47 6.02 0.14 3.70
CA ALA A 47 4.96 -0.81 3.96
C ALA A 47 5.16 -1.42 5.35
N LEU A 48 4.22 -2.22 5.80
CA LEU A 48 4.35 -2.98 7.04
C LEU A 48 3.76 -4.38 6.91
N LEU A 49 4.30 -5.30 7.71
CA LEU A 49 3.62 -6.55 8.04
C LEU A 49 3.09 -6.45 9.47
N LEU A 50 1.82 -6.81 9.66
CA LEU A 50 1.20 -6.94 10.97
C LEU A 50 0.99 -8.41 11.29
N LEU A 51 1.55 -8.85 12.43
CA LEU A 51 1.45 -10.22 12.92
C LEU A 51 0.89 -10.20 14.33
N GLN A 52 0.03 -11.17 14.66
CA GLN A 52 -0.33 -11.47 16.05
C GLN A 52 0.62 -12.55 16.59
N LYS A 53 1.19 -12.33 17.77
CA LYS A 53 2.12 -13.28 18.41
C LYS A 53 1.44 -14.64 18.56
N ASN A 54 2.18 -15.70 18.23
CA ASN A 54 1.72 -17.09 18.25
C ASN A 54 0.61 -17.43 17.23
N LYS A 55 0.35 -16.56 16.23
CA LYS A 55 -0.45 -16.88 15.05
C LYS A 55 0.46 -17.03 13.83
N GLN A 56 0.05 -17.87 12.89
CA GLN A 56 0.83 -18.13 11.67
C GLN A 56 0.66 -17.03 10.61
N GLU A 57 -0.40 -16.25 10.70
CA GLU A 57 -0.79 -15.30 9.67
C GLU A 57 0.13 -14.07 9.61
N ILE A 58 0.47 -13.66 8.39
CA ILE A 58 1.23 -12.45 8.08
C ILE A 58 0.37 -11.55 7.20
N ASN A 59 0.00 -10.38 7.72
CA ASN A 59 -0.84 -9.44 6.99
C ASN A 59 0.02 -8.29 6.44
N TYR A 60 0.15 -8.20 5.11
CA TYR A 60 0.85 -7.10 4.44
C TYR A 60 -0.10 -5.92 4.23
N TYR A 61 0.40 -4.71 4.52
CA TYR A 61 -0.30 -3.46 4.26
C TYR A 61 0.65 -2.40 3.74
N ASP A 62 0.18 -1.63 2.76
CA ASP A 62 0.81 -0.38 2.34
C ASP A 62 -0.22 0.70 2.04
N PHE A 63 0.27 1.91 1.82
CA PHE A 63 -0.56 3.05 1.40
C PHE A 63 0.05 3.71 0.18
N GLY A 64 -0.78 3.89 -0.85
CA GLY A 64 -0.32 4.49 -2.09
C GLY A 64 -1.48 4.80 -3.03
N ARG A 65 -1.14 5.12 -4.28
CA ARG A 65 -2.07 5.66 -5.27
C ARG A 65 -2.51 4.56 -6.24
N TYR A 66 -3.03 3.46 -5.68
CA TYR A 66 -3.29 2.21 -6.39
C TYR A 66 -4.77 2.13 -6.79
N ILE A 67 -5.11 2.22 -8.08
CA ILE A 67 -6.53 2.23 -8.53
C ILE A 67 -7.35 3.25 -7.70
N THR A 68 -6.95 4.51 -7.73
CA THR A 68 -7.59 5.60 -6.96
C THR A 68 -7.89 6.80 -7.82
N SER A 69 -8.86 7.61 -7.41
CA SER A 69 -9.10 8.91 -8.02
C SER A 69 -7.88 9.84 -7.89
N TYR A 70 -7.77 10.81 -8.80
CA TYR A 70 -6.63 11.71 -8.86
C TYR A 70 -6.50 12.55 -7.58
N GLY A 71 -5.28 12.63 -7.04
CA GLY A 71 -4.99 13.36 -5.78
C GLY A 71 -5.17 12.52 -4.51
N ASN A 72 -5.74 11.32 -4.62
CA ASN A 72 -5.99 10.42 -3.50
C ASN A 72 -5.05 9.21 -3.52
N GLY A 73 -5.01 8.53 -2.38
CA GLY A 73 -4.40 7.22 -2.19
C GLY A 73 -5.27 6.39 -1.25
N ARG A 74 -4.95 5.11 -1.11
CA ARG A 74 -5.67 4.18 -0.24
C ARG A 74 -4.73 3.19 0.42
N VAL A 75 -5.21 2.57 1.47
CA VAL A 75 -4.58 1.40 2.08
C VAL A 75 -4.90 0.17 1.22
N ARG A 76 -3.91 -0.68 0.98
CA ARG A 76 -4.13 -2.02 0.41
C ARG A 76 -3.98 -3.09 1.47
N SER A 77 -4.72 -4.18 1.27
CA SER A 77 -4.79 -5.35 2.14
C SER A 77 -5.14 -6.57 1.31
N LYS A 78 -4.96 -7.79 1.82
CA LYS A 78 -5.40 -9.01 1.11
C LYS A 78 -6.91 -9.04 0.87
N GLU A 79 -7.70 -8.31 1.66
CA GLU A 79 -9.15 -8.22 1.52
C GLU A 79 -9.55 -7.36 0.31
N THR A 80 -8.89 -6.21 0.12
CA THR A 80 -9.15 -5.27 -0.99
C THR A 80 -8.34 -5.57 -2.25
N ASP A 81 -7.21 -6.28 -2.09
CA ASP A 81 -6.18 -6.56 -3.08
C ASP A 81 -5.65 -8.00 -2.85
N PRO A 82 -6.36 -9.03 -3.33
CA PRO A 82 -6.06 -10.45 -3.07
C PRO A 82 -4.66 -10.90 -3.47
N GLU A 83 -4.02 -10.20 -4.40
CA GLU A 83 -2.63 -10.43 -4.77
C GLU A 83 -1.66 -10.24 -3.58
N LEU A 84 -2.05 -9.49 -2.55
CA LEU A 84 -1.22 -9.21 -1.37
C LEU A 84 -1.18 -10.34 -0.34
N VAL A 85 -1.84 -11.47 -0.59
CA VAL A 85 -1.72 -12.66 0.29
C VAL A 85 -0.25 -13.06 0.42
N VAL A 86 0.21 -13.16 1.67
CA VAL A 86 1.53 -13.71 2.03
C VAL A 86 1.37 -15.21 2.27
N SER A 87 2.06 -16.03 1.50
CA SER A 87 1.84 -17.50 1.47
C SER A 87 2.71 -18.28 2.45
N ILE A 88 3.74 -17.66 3.03
CA ILE A 88 4.56 -18.25 4.08
C ILE A 88 3.96 -17.96 5.46
N ASN A 89 4.24 -18.84 6.42
CA ASN A 89 3.75 -18.72 7.79
C ASN A 89 4.78 -18.06 8.72
N ALA A 90 4.29 -17.30 9.70
CA ALA A 90 5.08 -16.87 10.83
C ALA A 90 5.26 -18.02 11.84
N ASN A 91 6.51 -18.25 12.23
CA ASN A 91 6.87 -19.27 13.20
C ASN A 91 7.23 -18.61 14.53
N PHE A 92 6.50 -18.96 15.58
CA PHE A 92 6.67 -18.39 16.92
C PHE A 92 7.11 -19.45 17.93
N LYS A 93 7.92 -19.02 18.90
CA LYS A 93 8.16 -19.75 20.14
C LYS A 93 8.13 -18.77 21.30
N ASP A 94 7.24 -18.99 22.26
CA ASP A 94 7.10 -18.15 23.46
C ASP A 94 6.93 -16.64 23.13
N GLY A 95 6.23 -16.32 22.03
CA GLY A 95 6.02 -14.96 21.54
C GLY A 95 7.17 -14.37 20.71
N GLU A 96 8.31 -15.06 20.58
CA GLU A 96 9.43 -14.68 19.72
C GLU A 96 9.24 -15.17 18.28
N LEU A 97 9.42 -14.28 17.30
CA LEU A 97 9.35 -14.61 15.88
C LEU A 97 10.67 -15.24 15.42
N LEU A 98 10.64 -16.53 15.05
CA LEU A 98 11.84 -17.30 14.74
C LEU A 98 12.32 -17.17 13.30
N ASN A 99 11.41 -16.91 12.35
CA ASN A 99 11.72 -16.96 10.91
C ASN A 99 11.69 -15.59 10.20
N LEU A 100 12.04 -14.50 10.90
CA LEU A 100 12.11 -13.16 10.32
C LEU A 100 12.94 -13.10 9.02
N LYS A 101 14.07 -13.80 8.96
CA LYS A 101 14.94 -13.83 7.76
C LYS A 101 14.20 -14.42 6.56
N GLU A 102 13.48 -15.52 6.75
CA GLU A 102 12.68 -16.16 5.70
C GLU A 102 11.58 -15.22 5.21
N ILE A 103 10.89 -14.55 6.14
CA ILE A 103 9.84 -13.58 5.82
C ILE A 103 10.38 -12.44 4.96
N LEU A 104 11.51 -11.84 5.34
CA LEU A 104 12.08 -10.71 4.60
C LEU A 104 12.64 -11.12 3.23
N LEU A 105 13.16 -12.34 3.09
CA LEU A 105 13.58 -12.88 1.79
C LEU A 105 12.39 -13.14 0.87
N TRP A 106 11.29 -13.67 1.41
CA TRP A 106 10.05 -13.84 0.65
C TRP A 106 9.52 -12.50 0.17
N ILE A 107 9.43 -11.49 1.04
CA ILE A 107 8.95 -10.16 0.67
C ILE A 107 9.80 -9.51 -0.43
N GLU A 108 11.13 -9.62 -0.35
CA GLU A 108 12.01 -9.08 -1.39
C GLU A 108 11.86 -9.80 -2.74
N ASN A 109 11.49 -11.08 -2.72
CA ASN A 109 11.25 -11.87 -3.93
C ASN A 109 9.87 -11.66 -4.57
N HIS A 110 9.02 -10.77 -4.01
CA HIS A 110 7.69 -10.46 -4.55
C HIS A 110 7.50 -8.95 -4.80
N PRO A 111 8.35 -8.31 -5.63
CA PRO A 111 8.23 -6.88 -5.95
C PRO A 111 6.91 -6.55 -6.67
N GLU A 112 6.31 -7.50 -7.38
CA GLU A 112 5.01 -7.37 -8.05
C GLU A 112 3.85 -7.13 -7.07
N LYS A 113 4.00 -7.55 -5.80
CA LYS A 113 3.03 -7.29 -4.72
C LYS A 113 3.32 -5.96 -4.03
N THR A 114 4.59 -5.72 -3.74
CA THR A 114 4.99 -4.63 -2.82
C THR A 114 5.14 -3.28 -3.52
N HIS A 115 5.33 -3.26 -4.84
CA HIS A 115 5.71 -2.05 -5.59
C HIS A 115 6.96 -1.35 -5.02
N GLY A 116 7.78 -2.11 -4.29
CA GLY A 116 9.05 -1.66 -3.73
C GLY A 116 10.19 -2.08 -4.64
N ASP A 117 10.89 -1.11 -5.21
CA ASP A 117 12.08 -1.35 -6.02
C ASP A 117 13.38 -1.17 -5.24
N GLY A 118 14.39 -1.95 -5.60
CA GLY A 118 15.75 -1.85 -5.07
C GLY A 118 15.89 -2.54 -3.70
N ARG A 119 16.74 -1.98 -2.83
CA ARG A 119 17.04 -2.62 -1.53
C ARG A 119 15.84 -2.56 -0.60
N LEU A 120 15.49 -3.68 0.01
CA LEU A 120 14.62 -3.71 1.18
C LEU A 120 15.46 -3.43 2.43
N VAL A 121 15.06 -2.45 3.24
CA VAL A 121 15.58 -2.19 4.58
C VAL A 121 14.44 -2.39 5.58
N ALA A 122 14.66 -3.22 6.59
CA ALA A 122 13.59 -3.61 7.50
C ALA A 122 14.03 -3.69 8.96
N SER A 123 13.08 -3.47 9.86
CA SER A 123 13.25 -3.62 11.31
C SER A 123 11.95 -4.10 11.94
N VAL A 124 11.98 -4.40 13.25
CA VAL A 124 10.83 -4.98 13.96
C VAL A 124 10.47 -4.13 15.17
N HIS A 125 9.16 -3.95 15.38
CA HIS A 125 8.58 -3.44 16.61
C HIS A 125 7.71 -4.52 17.26
N GLU A 126 8.14 -5.00 18.43
CA GLU A 126 7.53 -6.14 19.15
C GLU A 126 6.62 -5.71 20.29
N GLU A 127 6.48 -4.39 20.52
CA GLU A 127 5.68 -3.80 21.60
C GLU A 127 4.41 -3.16 21.05
N ILE A 128 3.58 -3.96 20.38
CA ILE A 128 2.40 -3.54 19.65
C ILE A 128 1.15 -4.21 20.24
N ASN A 129 0.07 -3.45 20.37
CA ASN A 129 -1.27 -4.00 20.55
C ASN A 129 -1.87 -4.32 19.17
N PHE A 130 -2.12 -5.60 18.89
CA PHE A 130 -2.53 -6.05 17.55
C PHE A 130 -3.87 -5.43 17.13
N GLU A 131 -4.88 -5.47 18.01
CA GLU A 131 -6.22 -4.96 17.72
C GLU A 131 -6.21 -3.46 17.42
N ASN A 132 -5.45 -2.65 18.16
CA ASN A 132 -5.33 -1.22 17.87
C ASN A 132 -4.70 -0.95 16.50
N ALA A 133 -3.69 -1.73 16.11
CA ALA A 133 -3.09 -1.61 14.78
C ALA A 133 -4.09 -2.00 13.69
N TYR A 134 -4.76 -3.13 13.88
CA TYR A 134 -5.79 -3.64 12.99
C TYR A 134 -6.92 -2.63 12.80
N HIS A 135 -7.51 -2.12 13.89
CA HIS A 135 -8.57 -1.12 13.85
C HIS A 135 -8.12 0.16 13.14
N PHE A 136 -6.93 0.68 13.45
CA PHE A 136 -6.42 1.86 12.76
C PHE A 136 -6.31 1.65 11.24
N ILE A 137 -5.78 0.50 10.81
CA ILE A 137 -5.64 0.16 9.40
C ILE A 137 -7.01 0.03 8.73
N PHE A 138 -7.95 -0.71 9.34
CA PHE A 138 -9.27 -0.94 8.78
C PHE A 138 -10.16 0.31 8.80
N ASP A 139 -9.95 1.23 9.73
CA ASP A 139 -10.56 2.57 9.70
C ASP A 139 -10.07 3.41 8.51
N LEU A 140 -8.84 3.19 8.02
CA LEU A 140 -8.35 3.82 6.81
C LEU A 140 -8.86 3.11 5.55
N ILE A 141 -8.97 1.78 5.56
CA ILE A 141 -9.58 1.01 4.47
C ILE A 141 -11.05 1.40 4.29
N SER A 142 -11.80 1.58 5.38
CA SER A 142 -13.23 1.94 5.34
C SER A 142 -13.49 3.34 4.77
N LYS A 143 -12.49 4.24 4.83
CA LYS A 143 -12.53 5.55 4.16
C LYS A 143 -12.39 5.43 2.64
N LYS A 144 -11.97 4.27 2.13
CA LYS A 144 -11.79 3.92 0.71
C LYS A 144 -10.65 4.68 0.03
N GLU A 145 -10.68 6.00 0.10
CA GLU A 145 -9.66 6.90 -0.42
C GLU A 145 -9.40 8.05 0.56
N ILE A 146 -8.14 8.49 0.60
CA ILE A 146 -7.64 9.56 1.47
C ILE A 146 -6.74 10.46 0.62
N PRO A 147 -6.77 11.80 0.80
CA PRO A 147 -5.84 12.69 0.10
C PRO A 147 -4.39 12.21 0.24
N TYR A 148 -3.70 12.05 -0.87
CA TYR A 148 -2.31 11.62 -0.87
C TYR A 148 -1.39 12.83 -0.90
N GLY A 149 -0.38 12.88 -0.04
CA GLY A 149 0.63 13.94 -0.11
C GLY A 149 1.71 13.80 0.94
N ALA A 150 2.88 14.34 0.64
CA ALA A 150 3.98 14.44 1.58
C ALA A 150 3.60 15.38 2.74
N PHE A 151 3.05 16.56 2.45
CA PHE A 151 2.87 17.64 3.42
C PHE A 151 1.39 18.01 3.67
N LEU A 152 0.45 17.33 3.03
CA LEU A 152 -0.98 17.53 3.28
C LEU A 152 -1.33 17.22 4.74
N LYS A 153 -2.01 18.15 5.43
CA LYS A 153 -2.41 17.98 6.85
C LYS A 153 -3.45 16.88 7.03
N ASN A 154 -4.48 16.87 6.19
CA ASN A 154 -5.57 15.88 6.21
C ASN A 154 -5.32 14.73 5.22
N GLY A 155 -4.06 14.53 4.83
CA GLY A 155 -3.67 13.49 3.88
C GLY A 155 -2.69 12.50 4.49
N SER A 156 -2.36 11.48 3.72
CA SER A 156 -1.38 10.46 4.07
C SER A 156 -0.43 10.17 2.92
N ASN A 157 0.58 9.36 3.19
CA ASN A 157 1.49 8.76 2.23
C ASN A 157 2.01 7.45 2.84
N CYS A 158 2.76 6.65 2.07
CA CYS A 158 3.29 5.36 2.52
C CYS A 158 4.00 5.44 3.89
N ALA A 159 4.92 6.39 4.06
CA ALA A 159 5.69 6.53 5.29
C ALA A 159 4.86 7.05 6.47
N ARG A 160 3.90 7.95 6.20
CA ARG A 160 3.00 8.46 7.24
C ARG A 160 2.05 7.37 7.73
N PHE A 161 1.47 6.58 6.82
CA PHE A 161 0.63 5.43 7.16
C PHE A 161 1.35 4.46 8.11
N VAL A 162 2.59 4.08 7.79
CA VAL A 162 3.39 3.19 8.64
C VAL A 162 3.67 3.82 10.01
N THR A 163 4.09 5.08 10.06
CA THR A 163 4.32 5.77 11.34
C THR A 163 3.05 5.85 12.19
N ASP A 164 1.92 6.26 11.60
CA ASP A 164 0.70 6.50 12.35
C ASP A 164 0.09 5.18 12.85
N THR A 165 0.24 4.09 12.08
CA THR A 165 -0.10 2.73 12.54
C THR A 165 0.70 2.34 13.78
N ILE A 166 2.02 2.59 13.78
CA ILE A 166 2.86 2.34 14.95
C ILE A 166 2.44 3.23 16.13
N ILE A 167 2.19 4.52 15.90
CA ILE A 167 1.77 5.45 16.96
C ILE A 167 0.44 5.04 17.59
N ALA A 168 -0.51 4.55 16.79
CA ALA A 168 -1.83 4.13 17.25
C ALA A 168 -1.80 2.86 18.10
N SER A 169 -0.77 2.02 17.93
CA SER A 169 -0.76 0.65 18.46
C SER A 169 0.40 0.35 19.40
N SER A 170 1.47 1.15 19.42
CA SER A 170 2.64 0.92 20.25
C SER A 170 2.34 1.08 21.73
N THR A 171 2.74 0.08 22.53
CA THR A 171 2.76 0.18 23.99
C THR A 171 4.03 0.89 24.49
N ASN A 172 5.02 1.13 23.62
CA ASN A 172 6.25 1.84 23.95
C ASN A 172 6.09 3.36 23.76
N ARG A 173 5.86 4.06 24.88
CA ARG A 173 5.67 5.52 24.90
C ARG A 173 6.89 6.30 24.38
N LYS A 174 8.11 5.79 24.57
CA LYS A 174 9.33 6.45 24.11
C LYS A 174 9.39 6.48 22.58
N ILE A 175 9.16 5.33 21.94
CA ILE A 175 9.10 5.22 20.47
C ILE A 175 7.94 6.06 19.93
N THR A 176 6.76 5.98 20.56
CA THR A 176 5.60 6.78 20.19
C THR A 176 5.92 8.28 20.18
N ASN A 177 6.55 8.80 21.24
CA ASN A 177 6.92 10.21 21.34
C ASN A 177 8.03 10.59 20.34
N GLN A 178 8.97 9.69 20.08
CA GLN A 178 10.02 9.89 19.07
C GLN A 178 9.44 10.00 17.66
N LEU A 179 8.45 9.17 17.33
CA LEU A 179 7.76 9.23 16.04
C LEU A 179 6.91 10.49 15.94
N LYS A 180 6.12 10.85 16.96
CA LYS A 180 5.33 12.09 17.00
C LYS A 180 6.18 13.36 16.82
N THR A 181 7.32 13.45 17.49
CA THR A 181 8.23 14.60 17.34
C THR A 181 8.91 14.62 15.97
N SER A 182 9.17 13.45 15.38
CA SER A 182 9.70 13.34 14.03
C SER A 182 8.69 13.69 12.94
N ASN A 183 7.38 13.61 13.24
CA ASN A 183 6.28 14.00 12.36
C ASN A 183 6.05 15.51 12.26
N LEU A 184 6.91 16.34 12.87
CA LEU A 184 6.89 17.80 12.65
C LEU A 184 7.25 18.18 11.20
N LEU A 185 7.97 17.29 10.50
CA LEU A 185 8.04 17.22 9.03
C LEU A 185 7.31 15.95 8.58
N THR A 186 7.23 15.66 7.27
CA THR A 186 6.68 14.36 6.85
C THR A 186 7.60 13.19 7.26
N PRO A 187 7.05 12.05 7.73
CA PRO A 187 7.80 10.82 7.85
C PRO A 187 8.48 10.42 6.54
N SER A 188 9.58 9.68 6.65
CA SER A 188 10.27 9.07 5.51
C SER A 188 10.36 7.55 5.71
N PRO A 189 10.37 6.75 4.63
CA PRO A 189 10.48 5.30 4.72
C PRO A 189 11.61 4.79 5.62
N ILE A 190 12.84 5.27 5.40
CA ILE A 190 13.98 4.85 6.24
C ILE A 190 13.84 5.36 7.68
N GLY A 191 13.16 6.50 7.86
CA GLY A 191 12.84 7.04 9.17
C GLY A 191 11.92 6.12 9.97
N ASN A 192 10.94 5.47 9.32
CA ASN A 192 10.09 4.46 9.96
C ASN A 192 10.95 3.34 10.56
N VAL A 193 11.86 2.79 9.75
CA VAL A 193 12.71 1.65 10.13
C VAL A 193 13.68 2.01 11.26
N ILE A 194 14.35 3.16 11.16
CA ILE A 194 15.36 3.59 12.14
C ILE A 194 14.72 3.98 13.48
N LYS A 195 13.56 4.64 13.47
CA LYS A 195 12.96 5.22 14.68
C LYS A 195 11.86 4.35 15.29
N GLY A 196 11.23 3.48 14.50
CA GLY A 196 10.10 2.66 14.94
C GLY A 196 10.46 1.30 15.52
N ASN A 197 11.72 0.86 15.44
CA ASN A 197 12.12 -0.45 15.94
C ASN A 197 12.29 -0.48 17.47
N SER A 198 12.00 -1.63 18.10
CA SER A 198 12.15 -1.83 19.55
C SER A 198 13.41 -2.58 19.98
N ASN A 199 14.13 -3.21 19.06
CA ASN A 199 15.28 -4.06 19.39
C ASN A 199 16.63 -3.59 18.81
N ASN A 200 16.68 -2.40 18.17
CA ASN A 200 17.86 -1.79 17.54
C ASN A 200 18.52 -2.65 16.42
N LYS A 201 17.86 -3.72 15.98
CA LYS A 201 18.28 -4.55 14.86
C LYS A 201 17.61 -4.04 13.58
N ILE A 202 18.42 -3.79 12.56
CA ILE A 202 17.96 -3.38 11.23
C ILE A 202 18.68 -4.23 10.22
N TYR A 203 17.95 -4.69 9.22
CA TYR A 203 18.43 -5.56 8.17
C TYR A 203 18.30 -4.89 6.81
N SER A 204 19.17 -5.27 5.88
CA SER A 204 19.05 -4.93 4.48
C SER A 204 19.09 -6.22 3.67
N ILE A 205 18.15 -6.32 2.74
CA ILE A 205 17.96 -7.43 1.83
C ILE A 205 18.03 -6.87 0.42
N TYR A 206 18.85 -7.49 -0.41
CA TYR A 206 18.97 -7.13 -1.82
C TYR A 206 19.50 -8.33 -2.60
N ASN A 207 18.81 -8.70 -3.68
CA ASN A 207 19.11 -9.89 -4.48
C ASN A 207 19.22 -11.13 -3.58
N GLN A 208 18.25 -11.33 -2.69
CA GLN A 208 18.21 -12.42 -1.72
C GLN A 208 19.39 -12.47 -0.71
N ILE A 209 20.21 -11.42 -0.63
CA ILE A 209 21.32 -11.33 0.33
C ILE A 209 20.87 -10.61 1.59
N PHE A 210 20.77 -11.34 2.70
CA PHE A 210 20.42 -10.80 4.02
C PHE A 210 21.65 -10.29 4.79
N LYS A 211 21.66 -9.00 5.16
CA LYS A 211 22.77 -8.36 5.89
C LYS A 211 22.27 -7.47 7.03
N ASN A 212 23.12 -7.29 8.05
CA ASN A 212 22.90 -6.24 9.05
C ASN A 212 23.08 -4.86 8.42
N TYR A 213 22.11 -3.99 8.60
CA TYR A 213 22.16 -2.61 8.15
C TYR A 213 22.67 -1.71 9.28
N LYS A 214 23.79 -1.01 9.05
CA LYS A 214 24.51 -0.26 10.09
C LYS A 214 24.17 1.23 10.17
N ASN A 215 23.61 1.81 9.10
CA ASN A 215 23.27 3.24 9.10
C ASN A 215 22.12 3.50 10.09
N ARG A 216 22.21 4.61 10.83
CA ARG A 216 21.21 5.09 11.80
C ARG A 216 20.85 6.56 11.58
N SER A 217 21.35 7.16 10.49
CA SER A 217 21.10 8.54 10.13
C SER A 217 20.27 8.61 8.85
N ILE A 218 19.06 9.17 8.97
CA ILE A 218 18.18 9.48 7.84
C ILE A 218 18.88 10.42 6.85
N VAL A 219 19.58 11.42 7.38
CA VAL A 219 20.34 12.39 6.57
C VAL A 219 21.42 11.66 5.77
N LYS A 220 22.15 10.73 6.40
CA LYS A 220 23.17 9.95 5.70
C LYS A 220 22.57 9.09 4.58
N GLU A 221 21.38 8.52 4.77
CA GLU A 221 20.72 7.71 3.74
C GLU A 221 20.32 8.57 2.53
N TYR A 222 19.69 9.72 2.76
CA TYR A 222 19.21 10.53 1.65
C TYR A 222 20.28 11.45 1.05
N LYS A 223 21.39 11.70 1.73
CA LYS A 223 22.50 12.48 1.16
C LYS A 223 23.05 11.83 -0.11
N SER A 224 23.12 10.51 -0.19
CA SER A 224 23.55 9.79 -1.40
C SER A 224 22.55 9.90 -2.54
N SER A 225 21.26 10.04 -2.23
CA SER A 225 20.19 10.12 -3.24
C SER A 225 19.85 11.55 -3.65
N PHE A 226 20.27 12.54 -2.87
CA PHE A 226 19.91 13.96 -3.04
C PHE A 226 20.40 14.57 -4.36
N LEU A 227 21.46 14.01 -4.93
CA LEU A 227 22.06 14.47 -6.19
C LEU A 227 21.60 13.65 -7.40
N ASN A 228 20.78 12.61 -7.19
CA ASN A 228 20.27 11.79 -8.28
C ASN A 228 19.26 12.59 -9.09
N LYS A 229 19.52 12.72 -10.39
CA LYS A 229 18.62 13.35 -11.35
C LYS A 229 17.92 12.27 -12.16
N PHE A 230 16.64 12.48 -12.43
CA PHE A 230 15.80 11.56 -13.18
C PHE A 230 15.07 12.33 -14.27
N ASP A 231 15.33 12.00 -15.53
CA ASP A 231 14.72 12.66 -16.69
C ASP A 231 13.62 11.81 -17.35
N ASN A 232 13.15 10.77 -16.65
CA ASN A 232 12.18 9.83 -17.18
C ASN A 232 10.80 10.47 -17.28
N VAL A 233 10.23 10.43 -18.50
CA VAL A 233 8.81 10.72 -18.72
C VAL A 233 8.00 9.51 -18.23
N PRO A 234 6.94 9.71 -17.42
CA PRO A 234 6.13 8.60 -16.95
C PRO A 234 5.44 7.88 -18.12
N ASN A 235 5.56 6.56 -18.16
CA ASN A 235 4.66 5.72 -18.95
C ASN A 235 3.36 5.55 -18.16
N LEU A 236 2.24 5.96 -18.76
CA LEU A 236 0.91 5.91 -18.13
C LEU A 236 0.14 4.62 -18.48
N ASN A 237 0.63 3.85 -19.46
CA ASN A 237 -0.04 2.65 -19.93
C ASN A 237 0.18 1.50 -18.92
N GLY A 238 -0.92 0.86 -18.53
CA GLY A 238 -0.95 -0.17 -17.48
C GLY A 238 -1.10 0.39 -16.06
N THR A 239 -1.09 1.71 -15.89
CA THR A 239 -1.31 2.38 -14.60
C THR A 239 -2.52 3.31 -14.68
N GLU A 240 -2.38 4.52 -15.20
CA GLU A 240 -3.51 5.44 -15.36
C GLU A 240 -4.39 5.07 -16.55
N ASN A 241 -3.77 4.69 -17.66
CA ASN A 241 -4.44 4.35 -18.90
C ASN A 241 -4.31 2.84 -19.16
N PRO A 242 -5.31 2.21 -19.78
CA PRO A 242 -5.16 0.81 -20.18
C PRO A 242 -4.10 0.68 -21.27
N ASN A 243 -3.34 -0.41 -21.25
CA ASN A 243 -2.50 -0.78 -22.38
C ASN A 243 -3.29 -1.68 -23.34
N LEU A 244 -4.03 -1.06 -24.28
CA LEU A 244 -4.92 -1.78 -25.20
C LEU A 244 -4.19 -2.68 -26.21
N GLU A 245 -2.90 -2.46 -26.44
CA GLU A 245 -2.06 -3.33 -27.28
C GLU A 245 -1.76 -4.66 -26.59
N VAL A 246 -1.69 -4.65 -25.26
CA VAL A 246 -1.43 -5.86 -24.46
C VAL A 246 -2.73 -6.59 -24.16
N PHE A 247 -3.74 -5.87 -23.67
CA PHE A 247 -5.02 -6.46 -23.31
C PHE A 247 -6.16 -5.45 -23.38
N ASN A 248 -7.25 -5.85 -24.03
CA ASN A 248 -8.49 -5.09 -24.10
C ASN A 248 -9.65 -5.96 -23.62
N LEU A 249 -10.32 -5.55 -22.55
CA LEU A 249 -11.47 -6.28 -22.01
C LEU A 249 -12.77 -5.73 -22.61
N VAL A 250 -13.39 -6.51 -23.50
CA VAL A 250 -14.70 -6.18 -24.07
C VAL A 250 -15.75 -6.06 -22.96
N ASN A 251 -16.46 -4.92 -22.94
CA ASN A 251 -17.43 -4.54 -21.90
C ASN A 251 -16.82 -4.49 -20.49
N GLY A 252 -15.51 -4.22 -20.39
CA GLY A 252 -14.82 -3.94 -19.14
C GLY A 252 -14.65 -2.44 -18.92
N THR A 253 -14.47 -2.04 -17.67
CA THR A 253 -14.06 -0.68 -17.30
C THR A 253 -12.63 -0.70 -16.76
N TRP A 254 -11.76 0.14 -17.32
CA TRP A 254 -10.43 0.37 -16.77
C TRP A 254 -10.51 1.38 -15.63
N LEU A 255 -10.00 1.01 -14.46
CA LEU A 255 -9.81 1.93 -13.34
C LEU A 255 -8.32 2.12 -13.10
N GLY A 256 -7.86 3.34 -13.38
CA GLY A 256 -6.45 3.69 -13.26
C GLY A 256 -6.06 4.26 -11.89
N GLY A 257 -4.76 4.34 -11.66
CA GLY A 257 -4.14 4.97 -10.50
C GLY A 257 -2.64 5.16 -10.77
N ILE A 258 -1.98 6.02 -9.98
CA ILE A 258 -0.57 6.34 -10.22
C ILE A 258 0.36 5.14 -10.00
N GLY A 259 0.03 4.27 -9.04
CA GLY A 259 0.82 3.07 -8.73
C GLY A 259 0.37 1.82 -9.46
N SER A 260 -0.88 1.76 -9.91
CA SER A 260 -1.47 0.60 -10.60
C SER A 260 -2.82 0.93 -11.21
N GLY A 261 -3.22 0.15 -12.22
CA GLY A 261 -4.55 0.13 -12.80
C GLY A 261 -5.03 -1.31 -12.99
N ALA A 262 -6.34 -1.49 -13.16
CA ALA A 262 -6.93 -2.80 -13.45
C ALA A 262 -8.24 -2.67 -14.24
N TRP A 263 -8.60 -3.76 -14.91
CA TRP A 263 -9.90 -3.90 -15.56
C TRP A 263 -10.91 -4.54 -14.61
N PHE A 264 -12.14 -4.04 -14.61
CA PHE A 264 -13.27 -4.61 -13.88
C PHE A 264 -14.41 -4.94 -14.84
N LYS A 265 -15.13 -6.03 -14.57
CA LYS A 265 -16.27 -6.48 -15.36
C LYS A 265 -17.26 -7.26 -14.50
N ILE A 266 -18.55 -7.15 -14.82
CA ILE A 266 -19.55 -8.14 -14.37
C ILE A 266 -19.60 -9.25 -15.43
N GLU A 267 -19.28 -10.48 -15.03
CA GLU A 267 -19.37 -11.66 -15.91
C GLU A 267 -20.81 -12.15 -16.05
N GLU A 268 -21.55 -12.20 -14.95
CA GLU A 268 -22.90 -12.77 -14.92
C GLU A 268 -23.71 -12.29 -13.70
N LYS A 269 -25.03 -12.39 -13.81
CA LYS A 269 -25.98 -12.28 -12.70
C LYS A 269 -26.30 -13.68 -12.17
N THR A 270 -25.91 -13.97 -10.94
CA THR A 270 -26.07 -15.31 -10.33
C THR A 270 -27.37 -15.44 -9.53
N ALA A 271 -27.93 -14.34 -9.04
CA ALA A 271 -29.22 -14.28 -8.36
C ALA A 271 -29.88 -12.90 -8.55
N SER A 272 -31.07 -12.68 -7.99
CA SER A 272 -31.86 -11.46 -8.21
C SER A 272 -31.09 -10.15 -7.97
N LYS A 273 -30.20 -10.12 -6.96
CA LYS A 273 -29.36 -8.96 -6.61
C LYS A 273 -27.86 -9.28 -6.59
N THR A 274 -27.46 -10.46 -7.06
CA THR A 274 -26.09 -10.95 -6.93
C THR A 274 -25.43 -11.07 -8.29
N TYR A 275 -24.22 -10.54 -8.39
CA TYR A 275 -23.45 -10.43 -9.62
C TYR A 275 -22.04 -10.97 -9.39
N LYS A 276 -21.52 -11.70 -10.37
CA LYS A 276 -20.12 -12.11 -10.39
C LYS A 276 -19.27 -10.99 -10.97
N VAL A 277 -18.46 -10.37 -10.12
CA VAL A 277 -17.52 -9.31 -10.52
C VAL A 277 -16.13 -9.92 -10.61
N VAL A 278 -15.42 -9.58 -11.68
CA VAL A 278 -14.05 -10.02 -11.93
C VAL A 278 -13.12 -8.83 -12.12
N ARG A 279 -11.87 -9.02 -11.73
CA ARG A 279 -10.77 -8.09 -11.97
C ARG A 279 -9.72 -8.78 -12.83
N TYR A 280 -9.20 -8.03 -13.81
CA TYR A 280 -8.04 -8.44 -14.60
C TYR A 280 -6.93 -7.42 -14.41
N SER A 281 -5.71 -7.93 -14.27
CA SER A 281 -4.49 -7.14 -14.26
C SER A 281 -4.25 -6.43 -15.61
N PRO A 282 -3.28 -5.49 -15.68
CA PRO A 282 -2.95 -4.79 -16.92
C PRO A 282 -2.58 -5.69 -18.10
N ASP A 283 -2.04 -6.89 -17.84
CA ASP A 283 -1.64 -7.91 -18.81
C ASP A 283 -2.75 -8.93 -19.12
N GLY A 284 -3.96 -8.76 -18.57
CA GLY A 284 -5.12 -9.59 -18.87
C GLY A 284 -5.23 -10.88 -18.07
N LYS A 285 -4.44 -11.06 -17.01
CA LYS A 285 -4.61 -12.17 -16.07
C LYS A 285 -5.80 -11.88 -15.16
N LYS A 286 -6.78 -12.79 -15.11
CA LYS A 286 -7.85 -12.74 -14.10
C LYS A 286 -7.24 -13.01 -12.74
N ASP A 287 -7.13 -11.98 -11.91
CA ASP A 287 -6.49 -12.04 -10.61
C ASP A 287 -7.47 -12.01 -9.44
N PHE A 288 -8.75 -11.75 -9.72
CA PHE A 288 -9.83 -11.84 -8.75
C PHE A 288 -11.18 -12.15 -9.41
N GLU A 289 -11.99 -12.94 -8.71
CA GLU A 289 -13.43 -13.06 -8.92
C GLU A 289 -14.15 -13.12 -7.57
N GLY A 290 -15.35 -12.54 -7.51
CA GLY A 290 -16.17 -12.56 -6.30
C GLY A 290 -17.64 -12.34 -6.61
N LEU A 291 -18.50 -12.77 -5.68
CA LEU A 291 -19.93 -12.50 -5.72
C LEU A 291 -20.23 -11.21 -4.96
N PHE A 292 -20.98 -10.31 -5.58
CA PHE A 292 -21.33 -9.02 -5.04
C PHE A 292 -22.83 -8.82 -5.04
N GLU A 293 -23.36 -8.29 -3.94
CA GLU A 293 -24.78 -7.97 -3.81
C GLU A 293 -25.02 -6.46 -3.95
N VAL A 294 -25.98 -6.08 -4.80
CA VAL A 294 -26.43 -4.70 -4.96
C VAL A 294 -27.48 -4.33 -3.91
N SER A 295 -27.39 -3.13 -3.36
CA SER A 295 -28.37 -2.64 -2.39
C SER A 295 -29.75 -2.35 -2.99
N VAL A 296 -29.82 -1.96 -4.27
CA VAL A 296 -31.05 -1.54 -4.98
C VAL A 296 -31.30 -2.42 -6.22
N SER A 297 -32.56 -2.84 -6.43
CA SER A 297 -32.92 -3.86 -7.42
C SER A 297 -33.04 -3.39 -8.88
N ASN A 298 -32.91 -2.09 -9.16
CA ASN A 298 -33.09 -1.53 -10.52
C ASN A 298 -31.80 -1.53 -11.36
N PHE A 299 -30.69 -2.06 -10.83
CA PHE A 299 -29.45 -2.22 -11.59
C PHE A 299 -29.60 -3.31 -12.68
N ASN A 300 -29.30 -2.96 -13.93
CA ASN A 300 -29.36 -3.87 -15.07
C ASN A 300 -27.97 -4.08 -15.70
N HIS A 301 -27.29 -5.17 -15.34
CA HIS A 301 -25.97 -5.52 -15.90
C HIS A 301 -25.94 -5.79 -17.42
N LEU A 302 -27.10 -5.87 -18.10
CA LEU A 302 -27.18 -6.04 -19.56
C LEU A 302 -27.13 -4.70 -20.31
N GLU A 303 -27.37 -3.59 -19.62
CA GLU A 303 -27.23 -2.23 -20.18
C GLU A 303 -25.81 -1.71 -19.99
N GLU A 304 -25.47 -0.59 -20.64
CA GLU A 304 -24.19 0.06 -20.42
C GLU A 304 -24.02 0.47 -18.95
N TYR A 305 -22.84 0.20 -18.41
CA TYR A 305 -22.44 0.57 -17.06
C TYR A 305 -20.94 0.86 -17.03
N GLN A 306 -20.50 1.62 -16.03
CA GLN A 306 -19.09 1.90 -15.82
C GLN A 306 -18.73 1.73 -14.35
N PHE A 307 -17.67 0.97 -14.07
CA PHE A 307 -17.08 1.01 -12.75
C PHE A 307 -16.47 2.39 -12.48
N MET A 308 -16.46 2.81 -11.22
CA MET A 308 -15.88 4.08 -10.79
C MET A 308 -14.99 3.87 -9.57
N HIS A 309 -14.05 4.78 -9.36
CA HIS A 309 -13.40 4.91 -8.05
C HIS A 309 -14.47 5.22 -6.97
N PRO A 310 -14.31 4.71 -5.73
CA PRO A 310 -13.17 3.95 -5.21
C PRO A 310 -13.40 2.42 -5.18
N THR A 311 -13.72 1.81 -6.32
CA THR A 311 -13.87 0.35 -6.46
C THR A 311 -12.63 -0.44 -6.02
N ASN A 312 -12.84 -1.54 -5.29
CA ASN A 312 -11.83 -2.54 -4.93
C ASN A 312 -12.47 -3.95 -4.82
N CYS A 313 -11.72 -4.96 -4.35
CA CYS A 313 -12.23 -6.33 -4.26
C CYS A 313 -13.21 -6.61 -3.09
N LEU A 314 -13.56 -5.62 -2.26
CA LEU A 314 -14.58 -5.71 -1.20
C LEU A 314 -15.88 -4.97 -1.55
N GLU A 315 -15.77 -3.80 -2.17
CA GLU A 315 -16.92 -2.97 -2.56
C GLU A 315 -16.63 -2.35 -3.93
N VAL A 316 -17.60 -2.44 -4.83
CA VAL A 316 -17.53 -1.84 -6.17
C VAL A 316 -18.60 -0.78 -6.34
N PHE A 317 -18.27 0.26 -7.12
CA PHE A 317 -19.16 1.36 -7.45
C PHE A 317 -19.38 1.38 -8.95
N ILE A 318 -20.65 1.36 -9.35
CA ILE A 318 -21.04 1.29 -10.75
C ILE A 318 -21.97 2.45 -11.06
N TYR A 319 -21.66 3.21 -12.11
CA TYR A 319 -22.53 4.23 -12.65
C TYR A 319 -23.32 3.69 -13.84
N GLN A 320 -24.65 3.88 -13.80
CA GLN A 320 -25.57 3.52 -14.87
C GLN A 320 -26.77 4.47 -14.84
N ASN A 321 -27.13 5.05 -15.99
CA ASN A 321 -28.32 5.89 -16.17
C ASN A 321 -28.48 7.02 -15.14
N GLY A 322 -27.39 7.72 -14.79
CA GLY A 322 -27.43 8.82 -13.82
C GLY A 322 -27.46 8.39 -12.34
N GLN A 323 -27.36 7.10 -12.06
CA GLN A 323 -27.38 6.54 -10.70
C GLN A 323 -26.06 5.82 -10.39
N ILE A 324 -25.66 5.85 -9.11
CA ILE A 324 -24.51 5.11 -8.59
C ILE A 324 -25.03 3.94 -7.76
N TYR A 325 -24.59 2.75 -8.12
CA TYR A 325 -24.86 1.50 -7.42
C TYR A 325 -23.61 1.10 -6.63
N SER A 326 -23.79 0.83 -5.33
CA SER A 326 -22.79 0.16 -4.51
C SER A 326 -23.13 -1.31 -4.44
N LEU A 327 -22.15 -2.16 -4.76
CA LEU A 327 -22.26 -3.59 -4.57
C LEU A 327 -21.18 -4.05 -3.59
N LYS A 328 -21.55 -4.86 -2.61
CA LYS A 328 -20.65 -5.37 -1.58
C LYS A 328 -20.39 -6.85 -1.79
N LYS A 329 -19.14 -7.27 -1.60
CA LYS A 329 -18.75 -8.67 -1.67
C LYS A 329 -19.51 -9.48 -0.61
N ILE A 330 -20.07 -10.61 -1.02
CA ILE A 330 -20.63 -11.62 -0.13
C ILE A 330 -19.46 -12.45 0.41
N LEU A 331 -19.36 -12.55 1.73
CA LEU A 331 -18.31 -13.29 2.44
C LEU A 331 -18.58 -14.79 2.47
#